data_AF-A0A834C165-F1
#
_entry.id   AF-A0A834C165-F1
#
_cell.length_a   1.000
_cell.length_b   1.000
_cell.length_c   1.000
_cell.angle_alpha   90.00
_cell.angle_beta   90.00
_cell.angle_gamma   90.00
#
_symmetry.space_group_name_H-M   'P 1'
#
loop_
_entity.id
_entity.type
_entity.pdbx_description
1 polymer ?
#
loop_
_entity_poly.entity_id
_entity_poly.type
_entity_poly.pdbx_seq_one_letter_code
_entity_poly.pdbx_strand_id
1 'polypeptide(L)'
;MEGAWSTMEKKEKIMWIKKAAEDQKRYERDLCEMRSPAAAAIASGKKMKFEGEPKKPPSNGYQKFSQEMLSNGELNHLPMKERMAEIGSRWQRLPLKDKDRYKKIAEEKQRQYKVLLEQWLASLSTQERNVYKEYISQKRRNPSKPGGPLVKFKKSDTEEEEDDDDD
;
A
#
# COMPACT_ATOMS: atom_id res chain seq x y z
N MET A 1 10.71 -31.29 -37.96
CA MET A 1 9.40 -31.82 -37.52
C MET A 1 8.62 -30.63 -37.00
N GLU A 2 7.81 -29.98 -37.84
CA GLU A 2 6.97 -28.88 -37.37
C GLU A 2 5.91 -29.46 -36.42
N GLY A 3 5.83 -28.92 -35.20
CA GLY A 3 4.90 -29.42 -34.20
C GLY A 3 3.46 -29.29 -34.69
N ALA A 4 2.61 -30.28 -34.40
CA ALA A 4 1.21 -30.33 -34.84
C ALA A 4 0.43 -29.03 -34.54
N TRP A 5 0.83 -28.27 -33.53
CA TRP A 5 0.27 -26.94 -33.25
C TRP A 5 0.46 -25.94 -34.40
N SER A 6 1.58 -25.97 -35.12
CA SER A 6 1.88 -25.03 -36.20
C SER A 6 0.97 -25.26 -37.40
N THR A 7 0.63 -26.52 -37.69
CA THR A 7 -0.19 -26.94 -38.84
C THR A 7 -1.70 -26.88 -38.62
N MET A 8 -2.16 -26.74 -37.37
CA MET A 8 -3.60 -26.58 -37.07
C MET A 8 -4.20 -25.32 -37.68
N GLU A 9 -5.47 -25.38 -38.09
CA GLU A 9 -6.17 -24.21 -38.58
C GLU A 9 -6.45 -23.22 -37.44
N LYS A 10 -6.49 -21.92 -37.75
CA LYS A 10 -6.74 -20.86 -36.76
C LYS A 10 -8.00 -21.13 -35.91
N LYS A 11 -9.05 -21.67 -36.52
CA LYS A 11 -10.31 -22.03 -35.84
C LYS A 11 -10.11 -23.09 -34.76
N GLU A 12 -9.23 -24.05 -35.00
CA GLU A 12 -8.93 -25.14 -34.08
C GLU A 12 -8.04 -24.64 -32.94
N LYS A 13 -7.01 -23.84 -33.25
CA LYS A 13 -6.19 -23.20 -32.21
C LYS A 13 -7.03 -22.31 -31.29
N ILE A 14 -8.00 -21.57 -31.85
CA ILE A 14 -8.93 -20.73 -31.06
C ILE A 14 -9.74 -21.57 -30.06
N MET A 15 -10.20 -22.77 -30.44
CA MET A 15 -10.91 -23.66 -29.50
C MET A 15 -10.03 -24.05 -28.31
N TRP A 16 -8.77 -24.41 -28.56
CA TRP A 16 -7.81 -24.76 -27.50
C TRP A 16 -7.42 -23.57 -26.64
N ILE A 17 -7.22 -22.39 -27.23
CA ILE A 17 -6.94 -21.15 -26.49
C ILE A 17 -8.12 -20.79 -25.58
N LYS A 18 -9.36 -20.88 -26.09
CA LYS A 18 -10.57 -20.66 -25.29
C LYS A 18 -10.68 -21.67 -24.15
N LYS A 19 -10.42 -22.95 -24.43
CA LYS A 19 -10.46 -24.02 -23.43
C LYS A 19 -9.42 -23.81 -22.33
N ALA A 20 -8.20 -23.45 -22.70
CA ALA A 20 -7.12 -23.13 -21.75
C ALA A 20 -7.44 -21.88 -20.92
N ALA A 21 -8.03 -20.85 -21.52
CA ALA A 21 -8.44 -19.64 -20.80
C ALA A 21 -9.57 -19.93 -19.79
N GLU A 22 -10.52 -20.79 -20.15
CA GLU A 22 -11.58 -21.22 -19.24
C GLU A 22 -11.05 -22.10 -18.10
N ASP A 23 -10.11 -22.99 -18.41
CA ASP A 23 -9.47 -23.85 -17.42
C ASP A 23 -8.60 -23.04 -16.44
N GLN A 24 -7.85 -22.06 -16.94
CA GLN A 24 -7.14 -21.09 -16.10
C GLN A 24 -8.09 -20.35 -15.15
N LYS A 25 -9.24 -19.90 -15.65
CA LYS A 25 -10.26 -19.21 -14.84
C LYS A 25 -10.90 -20.14 -13.79
N ARG A 26 -11.05 -21.43 -14.10
CA ARG A 26 -11.51 -22.45 -13.14
C ARG A 26 -10.48 -22.66 -12.05
N TYR A 27 -9.22 -22.87 -12.42
CA TYR A 27 -8.11 -23.05 -11.48
C TYR A 27 -7.94 -21.85 -10.54
N GLU A 28 -8.02 -20.62 -11.05
CA GLU A 28 -7.98 -19.40 -10.23
C GLU A 28 -9.16 -19.30 -9.25
N ARG A 29 -10.35 -19.77 -9.63
CA ARG A 29 -11.53 -19.82 -8.76
C ARG A 29 -11.35 -20.82 -7.63
N ASP A 30 -10.93 -22.05 -7.96
CA ASP A 30 -10.76 -23.14 -7.00
C ASP A 30 -9.61 -22.79 -6.01
N LEU A 31 -8.53 -22.15 -6.48
CA LEU A 31 -7.49 -21.59 -5.63
C LEU A 31 -7.97 -20.46 -4.71
N CYS A 32 -8.94 -19.67 -5.16
CA CYS A 32 -9.54 -18.62 -4.35
C CYS A 32 -10.43 -19.20 -3.25
N GLU A 33 -11.14 -20.29 -3.54
CA GLU A 33 -12.02 -21.01 -2.60
C GLU A 33 -11.22 -21.78 -1.54
N MET A 34 -10.08 -22.37 -1.91
CA MET A 34 -9.15 -22.99 -0.96
C MET A 34 -8.33 -21.99 -0.13
N ARG A 35 -8.34 -20.71 -0.50
CA ARG A 35 -7.70 -19.63 0.27
C ARG A 35 -8.57 -19.27 1.46
N SER A 36 -7.97 -19.03 2.63
CA SER A 36 -8.73 -18.56 3.80
C SER A 36 -9.50 -17.26 3.46
N PRO A 37 -10.62 -16.94 4.13
CA PRO A 37 -11.42 -15.75 3.82
C PRO A 37 -10.59 -14.44 3.81
N ALA A 38 -9.61 -14.35 4.71
CA ALA A 38 -8.63 -13.26 4.73
C ALA A 38 -7.79 -13.19 3.45
N ALA A 39 -7.43 -14.35 2.93
CA ALA A 39 -6.68 -14.49 1.70
C ALA A 39 -7.58 -14.15 0.48
N ALA A 40 -8.78 -14.70 0.38
CA ALA A 40 -9.71 -14.39 -0.71
C ALA A 40 -10.02 -12.88 -0.81
N ALA A 41 -10.17 -12.19 0.33
CA ALA A 41 -10.32 -10.73 0.39
C ALA A 41 -9.09 -10.00 -0.18
N ILE A 42 -7.87 -10.38 0.23
CA ILE A 42 -6.64 -9.77 -0.27
C ILE A 42 -6.46 -9.98 -1.79
N ALA A 43 -6.75 -11.17 -2.31
CA ALA A 43 -6.65 -11.51 -3.74
C ALA A 43 -7.67 -10.75 -4.60
N SER A 44 -8.93 -10.68 -4.16
CA SER A 44 -9.97 -9.87 -4.82
C SER A 44 -9.72 -8.36 -4.71
N GLY A 45 -8.66 -7.96 -4.00
CA GLY A 45 -8.29 -6.58 -3.80
C GLY A 45 -9.20 -5.80 -2.85
N LYS A 46 -10.22 -6.47 -2.30
CA LYS A 46 -11.10 -5.93 -1.25
C LYS A 46 -10.34 -5.95 0.08
N LYS A 47 -10.05 -4.78 0.63
CA LYS A 47 -9.53 -4.72 2.00
C LYS A 47 -10.61 -5.28 2.93
N MET A 48 -10.32 -6.37 3.65
CA MET A 48 -11.14 -6.81 4.76
C MET A 48 -11.33 -5.60 5.67
N LYS A 49 -12.58 -5.20 5.89
CA LYS A 49 -12.91 -4.11 6.81
C LYS A 49 -13.25 -4.77 8.13
N PHE A 50 -12.46 -4.51 9.15
CA PHE A 50 -12.82 -4.91 10.51
C PHE A 50 -13.64 -3.79 11.12
N GLU A 51 -14.80 -4.13 11.67
CA GLU A 51 -15.67 -3.16 12.31
C GLU A 51 -15.00 -2.57 13.56
N GLY A 52 -15.13 -1.25 13.74
CA GLY A 52 -14.47 -0.54 14.83
C GLY A 52 -12.95 -0.38 14.73
N GLU A 53 -12.29 -0.92 13.69
CA GLU A 53 -10.83 -0.75 13.51
C GLU A 53 -10.49 0.75 13.42
N PRO A 54 -9.62 1.28 14.30
CA PRO A 54 -9.23 2.67 14.25
C PRO A 54 -8.66 3.08 12.89
N LYS A 55 -8.96 4.30 12.45
CA LYS A 55 -8.44 4.80 11.17
C LYS A 55 -6.96 5.15 11.29
N LYS A 56 -6.16 4.73 10.31
CA LYS A 56 -4.73 5.05 10.26
C LYS A 56 -4.50 6.57 10.25
N PRO A 57 -3.64 7.09 11.13
CA PRO A 57 -3.31 8.51 11.20
C PRO A 57 -2.33 8.89 10.08
N PRO A 58 -2.11 10.20 9.85
CA PRO A 58 -1.03 10.68 8.99
C PRO A 58 0.33 10.13 9.47
N SER A 59 1.12 9.61 8.53
CA SER A 59 2.43 9.00 8.82
C SER A 59 3.55 10.01 9.03
N ASN A 60 3.37 11.28 8.63
CA ASN A 60 4.35 12.34 8.83
C ASN A 60 3.70 13.74 8.80
N GLY A 61 4.51 14.77 9.08
CA GLY A 61 4.06 16.16 9.07
C GLY A 61 3.49 16.64 7.73
N TYR A 62 4.12 16.26 6.61
CA TYR A 62 3.60 16.61 5.28
C TYR A 62 2.20 16.05 5.03
N GLN A 63 1.96 14.79 5.40
CA GLN A 63 0.63 14.18 5.26
C GLN A 63 -0.41 14.84 6.17
N LYS A 64 -0.03 15.29 7.37
CA LYS A 64 -0.94 16.03 8.24
C LYS A 64 -1.25 17.42 7.68
N PHE A 65 -0.26 18.09 7.11
CA PHE A 65 -0.41 19.37 6.43
C PHE A 65 -1.30 19.24 5.18
N SER A 66 -1.03 18.27 4.31
CA SER A 66 -1.83 18.05 3.10
C SER A 66 -3.28 17.69 3.42
N GLN A 67 -3.52 16.89 4.46
CA GLN A 67 -4.86 16.60 4.93
C GLN A 67 -5.61 17.87 5.35
N GLU A 68 -4.94 18.76 6.09
CA GLU A 68 -5.52 20.03 6.54
C GLU A 68 -5.86 20.94 5.37
N MET A 69 -4.92 21.09 4.42
CA MET A 69 -5.11 21.87 3.19
C MET A 69 -6.19 21.31 2.26
N LEU A 70 -6.48 20.01 2.32
CA LEU A 70 -7.60 19.41 1.57
C LEU A 70 -8.93 19.55 2.31
N SER A 71 -8.90 19.67 3.64
CA SER A 71 -10.12 19.77 4.46
C SER A 71 -10.60 21.21 4.63
N ASN A 72 -9.72 22.20 4.51
CA ASN A 72 -10.07 23.62 4.62
C ASN A 72 -10.91 24.13 3.43
N GLY A 73 -10.96 23.37 2.33
CA GLY A 73 -11.75 23.67 1.14
C GLY A 73 -11.21 24.78 0.24
N GLU A 74 -10.11 25.44 0.59
CA GLU A 74 -9.53 26.55 -0.17
C GLU A 74 -9.19 26.15 -1.61
N LEU A 75 -8.71 24.91 -1.79
CA LEU A 75 -8.28 24.39 -3.08
C LEU A 75 -9.38 23.63 -3.85
N ASN A 76 -10.62 23.60 -3.36
CA ASN A 76 -11.68 22.75 -3.94
C ASN A 76 -12.09 23.11 -5.37
N HIS A 77 -11.81 24.34 -5.80
CA HIS A 77 -12.05 24.80 -7.16
C HIS A 77 -11.05 24.21 -8.17
N LEU A 78 -9.92 23.66 -7.70
CA LEU A 78 -8.88 23.06 -8.53
C LEU A 78 -9.05 21.52 -8.63
N PRO A 79 -8.67 20.93 -9.77
CA PRO A 79 -8.61 19.47 -9.89
C PRO A 79 -7.57 18.88 -8.92
N MET A 80 -7.78 17.63 -8.49
CA MET A 80 -6.96 17.01 -7.42
C MET A 80 -5.45 17.04 -7.72
N LYS A 81 -5.06 16.88 -8.99
CA LYS A 81 -3.65 16.95 -9.41
C LYS A 81 -3.02 18.31 -9.08
N GLU A 82 -3.72 19.39 -9.38
CA GLU A 82 -3.28 20.76 -9.11
C GLU A 82 -3.33 21.08 -7.61
N ARG A 83 -4.35 20.58 -6.89
CA ARG A 83 -4.39 20.67 -5.43
C ARG A 83 -3.14 20.08 -4.78
N MET A 84 -2.75 18.87 -5.20
CA MET A 84 -1.56 18.20 -4.65
C MET A 84 -0.27 18.94 -5.00
N ALA A 85 -0.18 19.50 -6.22
CA ALA A 85 0.97 20.32 -6.63
C ALA A 85 1.08 21.59 -5.78
N GLU A 86 -0.02 22.32 -5.58
CA GLU A 86 -0.07 23.53 -4.77
C GLU A 86 0.26 23.26 -3.29
N ILE A 87 -0.29 22.18 -2.73
CA ILE A 87 0.04 21.74 -1.37
C ILE A 87 1.53 21.43 -1.23
N GLY A 88 2.13 20.74 -2.21
CA GLY A 88 3.56 20.48 -2.22
C GLY A 88 4.38 21.77 -2.24
N SER A 89 3.98 22.72 -3.09
CA SER A 89 4.59 24.04 -3.21
C SER A 89 4.54 24.83 -1.89
N ARG A 90 3.38 24.88 -1.23
CA ARG A 90 3.20 25.53 0.08
C ARG A 90 4.00 24.85 1.18
N TRP A 91 4.04 23.52 1.19
CA TRP A 91 4.83 22.77 2.16
C TRP A 91 6.33 23.10 2.04
N GLN A 92 6.87 23.20 0.82
CA GLN A 92 8.27 23.54 0.64
C GLN A 92 8.61 24.93 1.20
N ARG A 93 7.76 25.93 0.94
CA ARG A 93 7.91 27.30 1.47
C ARG A 93 7.65 27.43 2.98
N LEU A 94 7.05 26.42 3.62
CA LEU A 94 6.70 26.48 5.02
C LEU A 94 7.97 26.55 5.91
N PRO A 95 8.04 27.48 6.89
CA PRO A 95 9.17 27.56 7.82
C PRO A 95 9.40 26.26 8.59
N LEU A 96 10.66 25.99 8.96
CA LEU A 96 11.02 24.75 9.67
C LEU A 96 10.24 24.57 10.97
N LYS A 97 10.07 25.66 11.76
CA LYS A 97 9.27 25.64 13.00
C LYS A 97 7.84 25.13 12.79
N ASP A 98 7.23 25.47 11.66
CA ASP A 98 5.87 25.07 11.34
C ASP A 98 5.84 23.62 10.81
N LYS A 99 6.84 23.22 10.01
CA LYS A 99 7.05 21.82 9.62
C LYS A 99 7.20 20.92 10.86
N ASP A 100 7.95 21.36 11.86
CA ASP A 100 8.13 20.66 13.13
C ASP A 100 6.84 20.59 13.94
N ARG A 101 6.03 21.65 13.94
CA ARG A 101 4.68 21.60 14.54
C ARG A 101 3.84 20.50 13.90
N TYR A 102 3.80 20.41 12.58
CA TYR A 102 3.07 19.34 11.89
C TYR A 102 3.65 17.95 12.15
N LYS A 103 4.98 17.82 12.26
CA LYS A 103 5.63 16.57 12.66
C LYS A 103 5.15 16.13 14.04
N LYS A 104 5.19 17.00 15.05
CA LYS A 104 4.71 16.70 16.41
C LYS A 104 3.23 16.28 16.44
N ILE A 105 2.38 16.96 15.66
CA ILE A 105 0.96 16.59 15.55
C ILE A 105 0.79 15.20 14.93
N ALA A 106 1.55 14.88 13.87
CA ALA A 106 1.49 13.56 13.23
C ALA A 106 1.98 12.45 14.18
N GLU A 107 3.07 12.69 14.92
CA GLU A 107 3.60 11.76 15.93
C GLU A 107 2.60 11.52 17.06
N GLU A 108 1.97 12.58 17.58
CA GLU A 108 0.95 12.47 18.62
C GLU A 108 -0.27 11.68 18.12
N LYS A 109 -0.72 11.92 16.88
CA LYS A 109 -1.80 11.13 16.27
C LYS A 109 -1.41 9.66 16.06
N GLN A 110 -0.15 9.38 15.76
CA GLN A 110 0.36 8.00 15.71
C GLN A 110 0.36 7.34 17.08
N ARG A 111 0.77 8.06 18.13
CA ARG A 111 0.73 7.57 19.51
C ARG A 111 -0.71 7.26 19.93
N GLN A 112 -1.65 8.18 19.68
CA GLN A 112 -3.08 7.98 19.95
C GLN A 112 -3.62 6.77 19.20
N TYR A 113 -3.28 6.61 17.93
CA TYR A 113 -3.70 5.47 17.13
C TYR A 113 -3.20 4.13 17.70
N LYS A 114 -1.94 4.06 18.17
CA LYS A 114 -1.41 2.83 18.80
C LYS A 114 -2.24 2.42 20.00
N VAL A 115 -2.55 3.38 20.88
CA VAL A 115 -3.39 3.15 22.06
C VAL A 115 -4.80 2.69 21.66
N LEU A 116 -5.44 3.37 20.71
CA LEU A 116 -6.77 2.98 20.22
C LEU A 116 -6.75 1.60 19.56
N LEU A 117 -5.69 1.27 18.83
CA LEU A 117 -5.54 -0.02 18.18
C LEU A 117 -5.39 -1.14 19.21
N GLU A 118 -4.61 -0.92 20.27
CA GLU A 118 -4.45 -1.87 21.37
C GLU A 118 -5.77 -2.08 22.12
N GLN A 119 -6.52 -1.02 22.41
CA GLN A 119 -7.84 -1.10 23.04
C GLN A 119 -8.83 -1.87 22.17
N TRP A 120 -8.87 -1.57 20.87
CA TRP A 120 -9.72 -2.27 19.92
C TRP A 120 -9.35 -3.75 19.86
N LEU A 121 -8.07 -4.09 19.74
CA LEU A 121 -7.61 -5.49 19.77
C LEU A 121 -7.98 -6.20 21.07
N ALA A 122 -7.94 -5.49 22.20
CA ALA A 122 -8.36 -6.02 23.50
C ALA A 122 -9.87 -6.30 23.56
N SER A 123 -10.69 -5.48 22.89
CA SER A 123 -12.15 -5.67 22.81
C SER A 123 -12.60 -6.83 21.92
N LEU A 124 -11.73 -7.30 21.02
CA LEU A 124 -12.05 -8.44 20.14
C LEU A 124 -12.03 -9.77 20.90
N SER A 125 -12.92 -10.67 20.48
CA SER A 125 -12.87 -12.08 20.88
C SER A 125 -11.58 -12.76 20.39
N THR A 126 -11.24 -13.91 20.99
CA THR A 126 -10.07 -14.70 20.58
C THR A 126 -10.13 -15.09 19.11
N GLN A 127 -11.31 -15.43 18.59
CA GLN A 127 -11.50 -15.80 17.19
C GLN A 127 -11.26 -14.61 16.26
N GLU A 128 -11.87 -13.45 16.53
CA GLU A 128 -11.70 -12.24 15.72
C GLU A 128 -10.25 -11.75 15.72
N ARG A 129 -9.59 -11.82 16.88
CA ARG A 129 -8.17 -11.45 17.01
C ARG A 129 -7.28 -12.36 16.16
N ASN A 130 -7.58 -13.66 16.09
CA ASN A 130 -6.84 -14.61 15.26
C ASN A 130 -7.04 -14.33 13.77
N VAL A 131 -8.29 -14.07 13.34
CA VAL A 131 -8.59 -13.66 11.96
C VAL A 131 -7.85 -12.37 11.59
N TYR A 132 -7.82 -11.38 12.49
CA TYR A 132 -7.08 -10.13 12.27
C TYR A 132 -5.57 -10.38 12.15
N LYS A 133 -4.97 -11.18 13.04
CA LYS A 133 -3.55 -11.55 12.96
C LYS A 133 -3.20 -12.24 11.64
N GLU A 134 -4.03 -13.18 11.20
CA GLU A 134 -3.85 -13.90 9.94
C GLU A 134 -3.92 -12.92 8.75
N TYR A 135 -4.94 -12.06 8.73
CA TYR A 135 -5.09 -11.03 7.71
C TYR A 135 -3.88 -10.09 7.61
N ILE A 136 -3.37 -9.60 8.74
CA ILE A 136 -2.18 -8.73 8.78
C ILE A 136 -0.93 -9.49 8.32
N SER A 137 -0.75 -10.75 8.72
CA SER A 137 0.36 -11.61 8.29
C SER A 137 0.35 -11.82 6.78
N GLN A 138 -0.79 -12.20 6.21
CA GLN A 138 -0.93 -12.42 4.78
C GLN A 138 -0.71 -11.13 3.96
N LYS A 139 -1.15 -9.99 4.47
CA LYS A 139 -0.90 -8.68 3.84
C LYS A 139 0.60 -8.34 3.80
N ARG A 140 1.39 -8.80 4.77
CA ARG A 140 2.85 -8.65 4.76
C ARG A 140 3.54 -9.63 3.80
N ARG A 141 2.99 -10.84 3.64
CA ARG A 141 3.56 -11.88 2.75
C ARG A 141 3.28 -11.66 1.27
N ASN A 142 2.21 -10.93 0.93
CA ASN A 142 1.84 -10.61 -0.46
C ASN A 142 2.06 -9.12 -0.77
N PRO A 143 3.26 -8.68 -1.18
CA PRO A 143 3.50 -7.32 -1.68
C PRO A 143 2.94 -7.10 -3.11
N SER A 144 2.31 -8.10 -3.72
CA SER A 144 1.76 -8.06 -5.08
C SER A 144 0.50 -7.19 -5.19
N LYS A 145 0.67 -5.88 -5.03
CA LYS A 145 -0.22 -4.85 -5.59
C LYS A 145 0.65 -3.68 -6.05
N PRO A 146 0.67 -3.33 -7.36
CA PRO A 146 1.46 -2.23 -7.87
C PRO A 146 0.81 -0.94 -7.38
N GLY A 147 1.42 -0.32 -6.37
CA GLY A 147 0.88 0.84 -5.70
C GLY A 147 1.98 1.86 -5.43
N GLY A 148 2.37 2.58 -6.49
CA GLY A 148 3.15 3.82 -6.42
C GLY A 148 4.67 3.63 -6.30
N PRO A 149 5.48 4.57 -6.83
CA PRO A 149 6.93 4.42 -6.82
C PRO A 149 7.45 4.39 -5.38
N LEU A 150 8.19 3.34 -5.04
CA LEU A 150 9.09 3.36 -3.89
C LEU A 150 10.21 4.36 -4.20
N VAL A 151 10.11 5.56 -3.66
CA VAL A 151 11.26 6.46 -3.52
C VAL A 151 12.01 6.10 -2.25
N LYS A 152 13.11 5.36 -2.38
CA LYS A 152 14.21 5.27 -1.42
C LYS A 152 15.47 4.84 -2.18
N PHE A 153 16.66 5.37 -1.98
CA PHE A 153 17.18 6.56 -1.31
C PHE A 153 18.62 6.60 -1.87
N LYS A 154 19.02 7.64 -2.59
CA LYS A 154 20.42 7.77 -3.03
C LYS A 154 21.21 8.21 -1.80
N LYS A 155 22.10 7.35 -1.30
CA LYS A 155 23.16 7.74 -0.37
C LYS A 155 24.21 8.51 -1.20
N SER A 156 24.33 9.81 -0.98
CA SER A 156 25.58 10.56 -1.13
C SER A 156 26.39 10.29 0.15
N ASP A 157 27.55 9.64 0.06
CA ASP A 157 28.85 10.24 -0.24
C ASP A 157 29.28 11.21 0.87
N THR A 158 30.20 10.74 1.70
CA THR A 158 30.95 11.52 2.67
C THR A 158 32.37 10.98 2.55
N GLU A 159 33.17 11.75 1.82
CA GLU A 159 34.62 11.67 1.78
C GLU A 159 35.16 11.98 3.18
N GLU A 160 35.99 11.10 3.73
CA GLU A 160 37.01 11.46 4.71
C GLU A 160 38.32 10.84 4.21
N GLU A 161 39.27 11.73 3.93
CA GLU A 161 40.66 11.43 3.63
C GLU A 161 41.43 11.07 4.90
N GLU A 162 42.40 10.16 4.76
CA GLU A 162 43.58 9.93 5.62
C GLU A 162 44.19 8.60 5.12
N ASP A 163 45.47 8.38 4.94
CA ASP A 163 46.70 9.18 4.79
C ASP A 163 47.73 8.13 4.29
N ASP A 164 48.77 8.58 3.60
CA ASP A 164 49.89 7.77 3.10
C ASP A 164 50.63 7.05 4.26
N ASP A 165 51.02 5.78 4.07
CA ASP A 165 52.34 5.22 4.49
C ASP A 165 52.37 3.70 4.19
N ASP A 166 53.19 3.32 3.19
CA ASP A 166 53.54 1.95 2.81
C ASP A 166 55.01 1.68 3.22
N ASP A 167 55.27 0.54 3.87
CA ASP A 167 56.60 -0.03 4.18
C ASP A 167 56.89 -1.22 3.27
#